data_AF-A0A0J9FR12-F1
#
_entry.id   AF-A0A0J9FR12-F1
#
_cell.length_a   1.000
_cell.length_b   1.000
_cell.length_c   1.000
_cell.angle_alpha   90.00
_cell.angle_beta   90.00
_cell.angle_gamma   90.00
#
_symmetry.space_group_name_H-M   'P 1'
#
loop_
_entity.id
_entity.type
_entity.pdbx_description
1 polymer ?
#
loop_
_entity_poly.entity_id
_entity_poly.type
_entity_poly.pdbx_seq_one_letter_code
_entity_poly.pdbx_strand_id
1 'polypeptide(L)' 'MLEDDAMRTTLVIDDDVMAAARAIADHQHSSIGRVLSDLARKALHAPEAARTRNGISLLPTKPGVVVTQDIVNALRDEAP' A
#
# COMPACT_ATOMS: atom_id res chain seq x y z
N MET A 1 -10.91 28.83 9.35
CA MET A 1 -11.56 27.61 9.87
C MET A 1 -12.01 26.83 8.66
N LEU A 2 -11.19 25.89 8.18
CA LEU A 2 -11.53 25.09 7.01
C LEU A 2 -12.43 23.97 7.52
N GLU A 3 -13.73 24.08 7.25
CA GLU A 3 -14.62 22.93 7.35
C GLU A 3 -14.19 21.98 6.24
N ASP A 4 -13.57 20.86 6.62
CA ASP A 4 -13.36 19.72 5.72
C ASP A 4 -14.77 19.30 5.25
N ASP A 5 -15.10 19.62 4.00
CA ASP A 5 -16.35 19.18 3.37
C ASP A 5 -16.27 17.66 3.20
N ALA A 6 -16.59 16.95 4.29
CA ALA A 6 -16.54 15.51 4.37
C ALA A 6 -17.61 14.94 3.44
N MET A 7 -17.22 14.67 2.19
CA MET A 7 -18.08 14.07 1.17
C MET A 7 -18.90 12.91 1.77
N ARG A 8 -20.23 13.02 1.64
CA ARG A 8 -21.16 11.97 2.04
C ARG A 8 -21.50 11.11 0.83
N THR A 9 -21.02 9.86 0.84
CA THR A 9 -21.29 8.88 -0.23
C THR A 9 -22.02 7.68 0.34
N THR A 10 -22.98 7.13 -0.41
CA THR A 10 -23.57 5.83 -0.10
C THR A 10 -22.82 4.76 -0.88
N LEU A 11 -22.24 3.79 -0.18
CA LEU A 11 -21.49 2.69 -0.77
C LEU A 11 -22.15 1.36 -0.35
N VAL A 12 -22.29 0.44 -1.29
CA VAL A 12 -22.64 -0.94 -1.00
C VAL A 12 -21.34 -1.67 -0.65
N ILE A 13 -21.30 -2.34 0.50
CA ILE A 13 -20.15 -3.13 0.97
C ILE A 13 -20.64 -4.48 1.49
N ASP A 14 -19.75 -5.47 1.45
CA ASP A 14 -20.03 -6.80 1.99
C ASP A 14 -20.10 -6.79 3.53
N ASP A 15 -20.85 -7.73 4.10
CA ASP A 15 -21.13 -7.80 5.54
C ASP A 15 -19.86 -8.04 6.37
N ASP A 16 -18.90 -8.80 5.84
CA ASP A 16 -17.61 -9.06 6.49
C ASP A 16 -16.74 -7.81 6.56
N VAL A 17 -16.74 -6.99 5.50
CA VAL A 17 -16.06 -5.69 5.46
C VAL A 17 -16.68 -4.73 6.48
N MET A 18 -18.03 -4.67 6.56
CA MET A 18 -18.71 -3.83 7.55
C MET A 18 -18.38 -4.27 8.99
N ALA A 19 -18.41 -5.57 9.27
CA ALA A 19 -18.07 -6.12 10.57
C ALA A 19 -16.63 -5.79 10.98
N ALA A 20 -15.67 -5.96 10.07
CA ALA A 20 -14.27 -5.63 10.31
C ALA A 20 -14.08 -4.12 10.55
N ALA A 21 -14.68 -3.27 9.72
CA ALA A 21 -14.59 -1.82 9.86
C ALA A 21 -15.16 -1.33 11.20
N ARG A 22 -16.28 -1.92 11.65
CA ARG A 22 -16.87 -1.61 12.97
C ARG A 22 -15.94 -2.00 14.11
N ALA A 23 -15.39 -3.22 14.11
CA ALA A 23 -14.47 -3.67 15.15
C ALA A 23 -13.23 -2.76 15.25
N ILE A 24 -12.69 -2.35 14.10
CA ILE A 24 -11.54 -1.43 14.03
C ILE A 24 -11.92 -0.03 14.55
N ALA A 25 -13.09 0.48 14.16
CA ALA A 25 -13.57 1.79 14.58
C ALA A 25 -13.78 1.86 16.11
N ASP A 26 -14.38 0.81 16.68
CA ASP A 26 -14.61 0.69 18.12
C ASP A 26 -13.28 0.66 18.89
N HIS A 27 -12.29 -0.11 18.40
CA HIS A 27 -10.95 -0.18 19.00
C HIS A 27 -10.17 1.16 18.90
N GLN A 28 -10.34 1.91 17.81
CA GLN A 28 -9.63 3.18 17.59
C GLN A 28 -10.39 4.41 18.09
N HIS A 29 -11.57 4.25 18.68
CA HIS A 29 -12.48 5.34 19.04
C HIS A 29 -12.71 6.33 17.88
N SER A 30 -12.91 5.78 16.68
CA SER A 30 -13.09 6.54 15.43
C SER A 30 -14.43 6.22 14.78
N SER A 31 -14.82 6.96 13.74
CA SER A 31 -16.03 6.65 12.97
C SER A 31 -15.76 5.58 11.90
N ILE A 32 -16.76 4.75 11.60
CA ILE A 32 -16.68 3.72 10.55
C ILE A 32 -16.31 4.36 9.20
N GLY A 33 -16.91 5.50 8.86
CA GLY A 33 -16.62 6.22 7.62
C GLY A 33 -15.16 6.68 7.53
N ARG A 34 -14.56 7.11 8.65
CA ARG A 34 -13.14 7.48 8.69
C ARG A 34 -12.25 6.25 8.51
N VAL A 35 -12.55 5.16 9.21
CA VAL A 35 -11.82 3.88 9.08
C VAL A 35 -11.87 3.37 7.63
N LEU A 36 -13.05 3.35 7.00
CA LEU A 36 -13.20 2.93 5.61
C LEU A 36 -12.44 3.84 4.64
N SER A 37 -12.48 5.17 4.85
CA SER A 37 -11.73 6.13 4.03
C SER A 37 -10.21 5.89 4.15
N ASP A 38 -9.71 5.66 5.36
CA ASP A 38 -8.29 5.39 5.61
C ASP A 38 -7.86 4.04 5.02
N LEU A 39 -8.71 3.00 5.13
CA LEU A 39 -8.45 1.69 4.52
C LEU A 39 -8.44 1.79 2.99
N ALA A 40 -9.41 2.48 2.39
CA ALA A 40 -9.45 2.70 0.94
C ALA A 40 -8.22 3.47 0.46
N ARG A 41 -7.79 4.52 1.16
CA ARG A 41 -6.57 5.27 0.83
C ARG A 41 -5.33 4.38 0.89
N LYS A 42 -5.21 3.54 1.93
CA LYS A 42 -4.10 2.58 2.05
C LYS A 42 -4.10 1.57 0.90
N ALA A 43 -5.27 1.08 0.50
CA ALA A 43 -5.40 0.15 -0.62
C ALA A 43 -5.02 0.79 -1.97
N LEU A 44 -5.44 2.04 -2.21
CA LEU A 44 -5.09 2.78 -3.43
C LEU A 44 -3.59 3.08 -3.54
N HIS A 45 -2.89 3.21 -2.41
CA HIS A 45 -1.44 3.40 -2.36
C HIS A 45 -0.67 2.12 -2.03
N ALA A 46 -1.33 0.97 -1.98
CA ALA A 46 -0.66 -0.28 -1.65
C ALA A 46 0.35 -0.60 -2.76
N PRO A 47 1.62 -0.86 -2.41
CA PRO A 47 2.58 -1.32 -3.40
C PRO A 47 2.07 -2.63 -4.00
N GLU A 48 2.28 -2.80 -5.31
CA GLU A 48 1.90 -4.02 -6.01
C GLU A 48 2.49 -5.22 -5.26
N ALA A 49 1.65 -6.23 -5.00
CA ALA A 49 2.07 -7.40 -4.24
C ALA A 49 3.32 -7.99 -4.90
N ALA A 50 4.38 -8.19 -4.09
CA ALA A 50 5.65 -8.69 -4.59
C ALA A 50 5.41 -9.99 -5.35
N ARG A 51 5.73 -9.99 -6.65
CA ARG A 51 5.50 -11.16 -7.50
C ARG A 51 6.33 -12.31 -6.96
N THR A 52 5.73 -13.45 -6.67
CA THR A 52 6.48 -14.63 -6.22
C THR A 52 6.94 -15.47 -7.42
N ARG A 53 8.19 -15.93 -7.40
CA ARG A 53 8.71 -16.94 -8.34
C ARG A 53 9.42 -18.03 -7.55
N ASN A 54 8.96 -19.28 -7.71
CA ASN A 54 9.49 -20.45 -7.00
C ASN A 54 9.53 -20.28 -5.47
N GLY A 55 8.50 -19.67 -4.88
CA GLY A 55 8.41 -19.44 -3.43
C GLY A 55 9.23 -18.25 -2.91
N ILE A 56 9.93 -17.52 -3.78
CA ILE A 56 10.73 -16.35 -3.39
C ILE A 56 10.01 -15.08 -3.87
N SER A 57 9.82 -14.10 -2.97
CA SER A 57 9.32 -12.77 -3.34
C SER A 57 10.33 -12.04 -4.21
N LEU A 58 9.91 -11.66 -5.41
CA LEU A 58 10.71 -10.85 -6.31
C LEU A 58 10.64 -9.38 -5.87
N LEU A 59 11.78 -8.72 -5.93
CA LEU A 59 11.82 -7.26 -5.80
C LEU A 59 11.08 -6.62 -6.97
N PRO A 60 10.33 -5.53 -6.75
CA PRO A 60 9.63 -4.84 -7.82
C PRO A 60 10.63 -4.32 -8.86
N THR A 61 10.37 -4.62 -10.13
CA THR A 61 11.20 -4.12 -11.24
C THR A 61 10.97 -2.63 -11.41
N LYS A 62 12.00 -1.81 -11.21
CA LYS A 62 11.93 -0.39 -11.57
C LYS A 62 12.29 -0.25 -13.05
N PRO A 63 11.47 0.42 -13.88
CA PRO A 63 11.91 0.79 -15.23
C PRO A 63 13.15 1.67 -15.10
N GLY A 64 14.26 1.26 -15.72
CA GLY A 64 15.57 1.87 -15.50
C GLY A 64 16.70 1.16 -16.23
N VAL A 65 17.94 1.54 -15.89
CA VAL A 65 19.17 1.05 -16.52
C VAL A 65 19.36 -0.44 -16.23
N VAL A 66 19.66 -1.22 -17.28
CA VAL A 66 20.07 -2.61 -17.14
C VAL A 66 21.42 -2.63 -16.44
N VAL A 67 21.44 -3.13 -15.20
CA VAL A 67 22.68 -3.32 -14.45
C VAL A 67 23.40 -4.54 -15.01
N THR A 68 24.59 -4.33 -15.56
CA THR A 68 25.44 -5.40 -16.09
C THR A 68 26.54 -5.76 -15.10
N GLN A 69 27.18 -6.91 -15.31
CA GLN A 69 28.31 -7.34 -14.48
C GLN A 69 29.48 -6.37 -14.54
N ASP A 70 29.71 -5.72 -15.69
CA ASP A 70 30.78 -4.74 -15.86
C ASP A 70 30.59 -3.52 -14.96
N ILE A 71 29.35 -3.02 -14.85
CA ILE A 71 29.00 -1.91 -13.95
C ILE A 71 29.27 -2.29 -12.49
N VAL A 72 28.88 -3.51 -12.09
CA VAL A 72 29.09 -4.01 -10.73
C VAL A 72 30.58 -4.15 -10.41
N ASN A 73 31.36 -4.70 -11.33
CA ASN A 73 32.79 -4.89 -11.14
C ASN A 73 33.53 -3.55 -11.04
N ALA A 74 33.21 -2.58 -11.91
CA ALA A 74 33.80 -1.26 -11.85
C ALA A 74 33.58 -0.59 -10.49
N LEU A 75 32.35 -0.61 -9.97
CA LEU A 75 32.03 -0.04 -8.64
C LEU A 75 32.73 -0.76 -7.49
N ARG A 76 32.89 -2.09 -7.57
CA ARG A 76 33.58 -2.87 -6.53
C ARG A 76 35.08 -2.55 -6.51
N ASP A 77 35.68 -2.43 -7.69
CA ASP A 77 37.10 -2.20 -7.84
C ASP A 77 37.47 -0.72 -7.55
N GLU A 78 36.49 0.19 -7.60
CA GLU A 78 36.60 1.60 -7.13
C GLU A 78 36.45 1.76 -5.61
N ALA A 79 35.85 0.78 -4.91
CA ALA A 79 35.72 0.83 -3.46
C ALA A 79 37.07 0.48 -2.79
N PRO A 80 37.55 1.30 -1.82
CA PRO A 80 38.85 1.10 -1.16
C PRO A 80 38.94 -0.18 -0.32
#